data_AF-A0A2H6IP48-F1
#
_entry.id   AF-A0A2H6IP48-F1
#
_cell.length_a   1.000
_cell.length_b   1.000
_cell.length_c   1.000
_cell.angle_alpha   90.00
_cell.angle_beta   90.00
_cell.angle_gamma   90.00
#
_symmetry.space_group_name_H-M   'P 1'
#
loop_
_entity.id
_entity.type
_entity.pdbx_description
1 polymer ?
#
loop_
_entity_poly.entity_id
_entity_poly.type
_entity_poly.pdbx_seq_one_letter_code
_entity_poly.pdbx_strand_id
1 'polypeptide(L)'
;MKTSNRIILLLSYLILMTLCFSTVALSAEHAVVLQYHHFGDNMPPSTSITLEQFDQQLKYLSENEYNVWPLEKIVAYLREKKELPDRCVAITIDDAYVSVYEEAFPRLKKLGYPFTVFVPTEGVEKGIKSYLTWEQMREMQGAGAVFASHSHSHDYLIRRQPGETEDAWIDRVINDIDKSLNILKEKLGSASKLFAYPYGEYNISLKQIIRSLGLTGFGQQSGGIWYGSDFAALPRFPMAANFAEMDQFITKVRSMPLPVISVEPGEPVLPHDVLKPVLRLTLAPGDYLPDSLTCYSGEQGRINVRWLDRDKGIVEIVPNQELSKGRSRYNCTARHKKEDRYFWYSHLWIRE
;
A
#
# COMPACT_ATOMS: atom_id res chain seq x y z
N MET A 1 45.22 76.85 17.97
CA MET A 1 43.98 76.99 17.16
C MET A 1 43.51 75.59 16.76
N LYS A 2 42.18 75.37 16.83
CA LYS A 2 41.43 74.14 16.52
C LYS A 2 41.94 73.48 15.22
N THR A 3 42.06 72.15 15.08
CA THR A 3 40.98 71.15 15.01
C THR A 3 41.55 69.72 14.87
N SER A 4 40.80 68.75 15.41
CA SER A 4 40.59 67.36 14.93
C SER A 4 41.71 66.31 14.98
N ASN A 5 41.57 65.29 15.84
CA ASN A 5 41.04 63.98 15.44
C ASN A 5 40.91 63.02 16.64
N ARG A 6 39.66 62.60 16.92
CA ARG A 6 39.31 61.45 17.78
C ARG A 6 39.33 60.20 16.89
N ILE A 7 40.03 59.14 17.31
CA ILE A 7 39.95 57.80 16.69
C ILE A 7 39.78 56.76 17.83
N ILE A 8 38.54 56.35 18.08
CA ILE A 8 37.95 55.01 17.85
C ILE A 8 38.23 54.01 19.00
N LEU A 9 37.23 53.88 19.89
CA LEU A 9 36.89 52.62 20.56
C LEU A 9 36.09 51.76 19.57
N LEU A 10 36.42 50.48 19.42
CA LEU A 10 35.52 49.48 18.86
C LEU A 10 35.66 48.18 19.65
N LEU A 11 34.66 47.94 20.52
CA LEU A 11 34.42 46.66 21.17
C LEU A 11 33.96 45.65 20.11
N SER A 12 34.60 44.50 20.11
CA SER A 12 34.22 43.29 19.37
C SER A 12 32.97 42.65 19.98
N TYR A 13 31.83 42.73 19.27
CA TYR A 13 30.66 41.89 19.51
C TYR A 13 30.58 40.86 18.38
N LEU A 14 31.05 39.64 18.63
CA LEU A 14 30.91 38.51 17.72
C LEU A 14 29.53 37.88 17.96
N ILE A 15 28.55 38.25 17.13
CA ILE A 15 27.24 37.61 17.09
C ILE A 15 27.43 36.24 16.42
N LEU A 16 27.42 35.17 17.22
CA LEU A 16 27.39 33.79 16.73
C LEU A 16 25.98 33.51 16.20
N MET A 17 25.75 33.78 14.91
CA MET A 17 24.50 33.42 14.25
C MET A 17 24.53 31.91 13.97
N THR A 18 23.96 31.11 14.88
CA THR A 18 23.64 29.71 14.60
C THR A 18 22.57 29.67 13.50
N LEU A 19 22.99 29.45 12.26
CA LEU A 19 22.09 29.03 11.19
C LEU A 19 21.55 27.64 11.55
N CYS A 20 20.34 27.60 12.13
CA CYS A 20 19.49 26.42 12.04
C CYS A 20 19.17 26.22 10.56
N PHE A 21 19.91 25.35 9.88
CA PHE A 21 19.45 24.80 8.61
C PHE A 21 18.23 23.95 8.92
N SER A 22 17.05 24.57 8.86
CA SER A 22 15.80 23.84 8.71
C SER A 22 15.93 23.08 7.40
N THR A 23 16.18 21.77 7.47
CA THR A 23 15.99 20.89 6.32
C THR A 23 14.55 21.08 5.89
N VAL A 24 14.35 21.80 4.78
CA VAL A 24 13.04 21.86 4.14
C VAL A 24 12.77 20.43 3.70
N ALA A 25 11.97 19.70 4.47
CA ALA A 25 11.54 18.38 4.07
C ALA A 25 10.86 18.55 2.72
N LEU A 26 11.42 17.92 1.68
CA LEU A 26 10.73 17.88 0.39
C LEU A 26 9.36 17.21 0.65
N SER A 27 8.31 17.92 0.27
CA SER A 27 6.94 17.41 0.28
C SER A 27 6.74 16.46 -0.91
N ALA A 28 5.99 15.39 -0.67
CA ALA A 28 5.47 14.48 -1.68
C ALA A 28 3.94 14.33 -1.52
N GLU A 29 3.28 13.95 -2.60
CA GLU A 29 1.83 13.76 -2.64
C GLU A 29 1.42 12.28 -2.53
N HIS A 30 2.39 11.39 -2.24
CA HIS A 30 2.20 9.95 -2.27
C HIS A 30 3.01 9.20 -1.22
N ALA A 31 2.61 7.95 -0.99
CA ALA A 31 3.35 6.98 -0.19
C ALA A 31 3.38 5.61 -0.88
N VAL A 32 4.29 4.75 -0.44
CA VAL A 32 4.34 3.34 -0.81
C VAL A 32 3.90 2.49 0.38
N VAL A 33 3.00 1.53 0.14
CA VAL A 33 2.55 0.57 1.17
C VAL A 33 3.13 -0.81 0.85
N LEU A 34 3.96 -1.32 1.74
CA LEU A 34 4.56 -2.66 1.63
C LEU A 34 3.66 -3.69 2.30
N GLN A 35 3.57 -4.88 1.72
CA GLN A 35 2.76 -5.99 2.22
C GLN A 35 3.62 -7.24 2.44
N TYR A 36 3.68 -7.69 3.67
CA TYR A 36 4.33 -8.93 4.11
C TYR A 36 3.29 -9.91 4.71
N HIS A 37 3.65 -11.18 4.93
CA HIS A 37 2.80 -12.13 5.66
C HIS A 37 3.67 -12.99 6.61
N HIS A 38 4.54 -13.85 6.05
CA HIS A 38 5.41 -14.76 6.82
C HIS A 38 6.86 -14.30 6.80
N PHE A 39 7.55 -14.47 7.92
CA PHE A 39 8.96 -14.14 8.08
C PHE A 39 9.77 -15.37 8.47
N GLY A 40 10.90 -15.55 7.80
CA GLY A 40 11.93 -16.54 8.13
C GLY A 40 11.68 -17.94 7.56
N ASP A 41 10.51 -18.53 7.78
CA ASP A 41 10.13 -19.75 7.08
C ASP A 41 9.86 -19.42 5.60
N ASN A 42 10.36 -20.25 4.68
CA ASN A 42 10.19 -20.05 3.24
C ASN A 42 8.87 -20.65 2.72
N MET A 43 7.96 -21.03 3.61
CA MET A 43 6.75 -21.78 3.28
C MET A 43 5.47 -21.07 3.77
N PRO A 44 4.49 -20.83 2.87
CA PRO A 44 4.56 -21.04 1.43
C PRO A 44 5.41 -19.92 0.76
N PRO A 45 6.18 -20.21 -0.31
CA PRO A 45 7.05 -19.20 -0.93
C PRO A 45 6.29 -17.98 -1.42
N SER A 46 5.05 -18.16 -1.88
CA SER A 46 4.21 -17.10 -2.43
C SER A 46 3.90 -15.94 -1.48
N THR A 47 4.05 -16.13 -0.17
CA THR A 47 3.76 -15.12 0.86
C THR A 47 4.85 -15.00 1.93
N SER A 48 6.01 -15.62 1.71
CA SER A 48 7.12 -15.65 2.67
C SER A 48 8.31 -14.80 2.22
N ILE A 49 8.99 -14.18 3.20
CA ILE A 49 10.27 -13.50 3.03
C ILE A 49 11.31 -14.12 3.97
N THR A 50 12.56 -14.25 3.51
CA THR A 50 13.65 -14.67 4.39
C THR A 50 14.00 -13.55 5.38
N LEU A 51 14.59 -13.91 6.53
CA LEU A 51 15.08 -12.90 7.47
C LEU A 51 16.19 -12.04 6.87
N GLU A 52 17.05 -12.64 6.02
CA GLU A 52 18.11 -11.90 5.32
C GLU A 52 17.54 -10.83 4.39
N GLN A 53 16.55 -11.18 3.57
CA GLN A 53 15.87 -10.23 2.69
C GLN A 53 15.21 -9.12 3.52
N PHE A 54 14.51 -9.46 4.59
CA PHE A 54 13.85 -8.47 5.44
C PHE A 54 14.86 -7.52 6.11
N ASP A 55 15.96 -8.05 6.65
CA ASP A 55 17.03 -7.26 7.27
C ASP A 55 17.70 -6.32 6.25
N GLN A 56 17.93 -6.77 5.02
CA GLN A 56 18.45 -5.94 3.93
C GLN A 56 17.49 -4.81 3.55
N GLN A 57 16.18 -5.10 3.46
CA GLN A 57 15.15 -4.11 3.15
C GLN A 57 15.07 -3.03 4.24
N LEU A 58 15.03 -3.44 5.52
CA LEU A 58 15.02 -2.50 6.65
C LEU A 58 16.28 -1.64 6.70
N LYS A 59 17.46 -2.24 6.46
CA LYS A 59 18.73 -1.51 6.35
C LYS A 59 18.68 -0.49 5.22
N TYR A 60 18.16 -0.86 4.05
CA TYR A 60 18.02 0.06 2.92
C TYR A 60 17.10 1.25 3.26
N LEU A 61 15.94 1.01 3.89
CA LEU A 61 15.04 2.10 4.31
C LEU A 61 15.75 3.07 5.26
N SER A 62 16.49 2.53 6.24
CA SER A 62 17.25 3.32 7.21
C SER A 62 18.37 4.14 6.56
N GLU A 63 19.23 3.50 5.76
CA GLU A 63 20.39 4.15 5.14
C GLU A 63 20.03 5.14 4.02
N ASN A 64 18.82 5.03 3.45
CA ASN A 64 18.33 5.92 2.40
C ASN A 64 17.24 6.88 2.90
N GLU A 65 17.19 7.14 4.21
CA GLU A 65 16.39 8.20 4.83
C GLU A 65 14.89 8.10 4.49
N TYR A 66 14.35 6.87 4.44
CA TYR A 66 12.91 6.66 4.23
C TYR A 66 12.10 7.05 5.46
N ASN A 67 10.96 7.69 5.21
CA ASN A 67 10.01 8.08 6.25
C ASN A 67 8.99 6.96 6.49
N VAL A 68 9.30 6.04 7.41
CA VAL A 68 8.37 4.97 7.79
C VAL A 68 7.31 5.53 8.74
N TRP A 69 6.08 5.71 8.24
CA TRP A 69 4.97 6.32 8.98
C TRP A 69 3.86 5.32 9.31
N PRO A 70 3.10 5.54 10.40
CA PRO A 70 1.89 4.76 10.67
C PRO A 70 0.91 4.88 9.49
N LEU A 71 0.36 3.76 9.03
CA LEU A 71 -0.51 3.74 7.87
C LEU A 71 -1.76 4.63 8.06
N GLU A 72 -2.34 4.64 9.26
CA GLU A 72 -3.49 5.50 9.58
C GLU A 72 -3.18 6.99 9.39
N LYS A 73 -1.96 7.41 9.75
CA LYS A 73 -1.51 8.80 9.56
C LYS A 73 -1.40 9.13 8.07
N ILE A 74 -0.80 8.23 7.29
CA ILE A 74 -0.66 8.42 5.84
C ILE A 74 -2.04 8.55 5.19
N VAL A 75 -2.97 7.63 5.50
CA VAL A 75 -4.34 7.67 4.98
C VAL A 75 -5.05 8.96 5.35
N ALA A 76 -4.94 9.41 6.60
CA ALA A 76 -5.55 10.66 7.05
C ALA A 76 -4.99 11.87 6.29
N TYR A 77 -3.67 11.96 6.14
CA TYR A 77 -3.02 13.04 5.40
C TYR A 77 -3.46 13.08 3.93
N LEU A 78 -3.50 11.92 3.26
CA LEU A 78 -3.93 11.85 1.86
C LEU A 78 -5.41 12.24 1.69
N ARG A 79 -6.30 11.82 2.60
CA ARG A 79 -7.73 12.22 2.57
C ARG A 79 -7.91 13.72 2.75
N GLU A 80 -7.09 14.33 3.61
CA GLU A 80 -7.08 15.78 3.86
C GLU A 80 -6.26 16.56 2.83
N LYS A 81 -5.68 15.89 1.82
CA LYS A 81 -4.78 16.46 0.82
C LYS A 81 -3.60 17.23 1.44
N LYS A 82 -3.13 16.73 2.59
CA LYS A 82 -1.92 17.21 3.25
C LYS A 82 -0.70 16.56 2.63
N GLU A 83 0.38 17.33 2.58
CA GLU A 83 1.68 16.89 2.11
C GLU A 83 2.26 15.80 3.01
N LEU A 84 2.77 14.75 2.38
CA LEU A 84 3.59 13.73 3.03
C LEU A 84 5.07 14.10 2.90
N PRO A 85 5.96 13.58 3.75
CA PRO A 85 7.38 13.71 3.50
C PRO A 85 7.76 12.89 2.26
N ASP A 86 8.82 13.30 1.55
CA ASP A 86 9.39 12.47 0.50
C ASP A 86 9.82 11.09 1.06
N ARG A 87 9.84 10.07 0.20
CA ARG A 87 10.17 8.68 0.56
C ARG A 87 9.29 8.13 1.71
N CYS A 88 8.01 8.51 1.75
CA CYS A 88 7.07 7.99 2.74
C CYS A 88 6.67 6.54 2.44
N VAL A 89 6.87 5.66 3.42
CA VAL A 89 6.56 4.22 3.32
C VAL A 89 5.73 3.78 4.53
N ALA A 90 4.78 2.87 4.30
CA ALA A 90 4.08 2.14 5.35
C ALA A 90 4.44 0.65 5.28
N ILE A 91 4.63 0.02 6.44
CA ILE A 91 4.83 -1.44 6.55
C ILE A 91 3.51 -2.07 6.99
N THR A 92 2.98 -2.97 6.16
CA THR A 92 1.79 -3.77 6.48
C THR A 92 2.09 -5.24 6.43
N ILE A 93 1.42 -5.99 7.30
CA ILE A 93 1.60 -7.43 7.47
C ILE A 93 0.22 -8.06 7.55
N ASP A 94 -0.06 -9.04 6.72
CA ASP A 94 -1.35 -9.72 6.71
C ASP A 94 -1.31 -10.99 7.58
N ASP A 95 -2.49 -11.55 7.84
CA ASP A 95 -2.76 -12.85 8.47
C ASP A 95 -2.39 -13.03 9.94
N ALA A 96 -1.62 -12.11 10.55
CA ALA A 96 -1.27 -12.17 11.97
C ALA A 96 -0.59 -13.49 12.38
N TYR A 97 0.35 -13.98 11.58
CA TYR A 97 1.15 -15.17 11.93
C TYR A 97 2.07 -14.95 13.13
N VAL A 98 2.41 -16.02 13.84
CA VAL A 98 3.30 -15.96 15.01
C VAL A 98 4.70 -15.46 14.67
N SER A 99 5.18 -15.71 13.44
CA SER A 99 6.45 -15.19 12.91
C SER A 99 6.51 -13.65 12.89
N VAL A 100 5.35 -12.98 12.86
CA VAL A 100 5.29 -11.52 13.00
C VAL A 100 5.82 -11.07 14.37
N TYR A 101 5.48 -11.80 15.43
CA TYR A 101 5.93 -11.50 16.79
C TYR A 101 7.35 -12.00 17.05
N GLU A 102 7.68 -13.20 16.58
CA GLU A 102 8.98 -13.82 16.84
C GLU A 102 10.10 -13.14 16.03
N GLU A 103 9.83 -12.75 14.78
CA GLU A 103 10.87 -12.33 13.84
C GLU A 103 10.75 -10.86 13.43
N ALA A 104 9.58 -10.41 12.96
CA ALA A 104 9.44 -9.06 12.44
C ALA A 104 9.43 -8.01 13.58
N PHE A 105 8.69 -8.29 14.65
CA PHE A 105 8.47 -7.34 15.74
C PHE A 105 9.75 -6.87 16.43
N PRO A 106 10.71 -7.74 16.83
CA PRO A 106 11.95 -7.28 17.47
C PRO A 106 12.77 -6.35 16.56
N ARG A 107 12.78 -6.61 15.26
CA ARG A 107 13.50 -5.82 14.25
C ARG A 107 12.87 -4.45 14.05
N LEU A 108 11.56 -4.40 13.86
CA LEU A 108 10.80 -3.17 13.70
C LEU A 108 10.86 -2.31 14.97
N LYS A 109 10.71 -2.93 16.15
CA LYS A 109 10.84 -2.26 17.46
C LYS A 109 12.22 -1.63 17.66
N LYS A 110 13.29 -2.34 17.29
CA LYS A 110 14.67 -1.82 17.39
C LYS A 110 14.88 -0.56 16.54
N LEU A 111 14.22 -0.45 15.39
CA LEU A 111 14.28 0.70 14.50
C LEU A 111 13.25 1.79 14.83
N GLY A 112 12.31 1.53 15.75
CA GLY A 112 11.19 2.42 16.03
C GLY A 112 10.22 2.54 14.86
N TYR A 113 10.17 1.54 13.98
CA TYR A 113 9.31 1.57 12.79
C TYR A 113 7.88 1.16 13.15
N PRO A 114 6.88 2.02 12.88
CA PRO A 114 5.48 1.64 13.03
C PRO A 114 5.08 0.65 11.94
N PHE A 115 4.12 -0.21 12.25
CA PHE A 115 3.60 -1.18 11.29
C PHE A 115 2.14 -1.52 11.60
N THR A 116 1.43 -2.00 10.57
CA THR A 116 0.03 -2.41 10.70
C THR A 116 -0.10 -3.91 10.42
N VAL A 117 -0.76 -4.63 11.31
CA VAL A 117 -1.10 -6.05 11.12
C VAL A 117 -2.59 -6.17 10.80
N PHE A 118 -2.94 -6.76 9.66
CA PHE A 118 -4.33 -7.09 9.31
C PHE A 118 -4.66 -8.48 9.84
N VAL A 119 -5.66 -8.57 10.71
CA VAL A 119 -5.94 -9.76 11.53
C VAL A 119 -7.22 -10.48 11.05
N PRO A 120 -7.11 -11.76 10.62
CA PRO A 120 -8.26 -12.65 10.46
C PRO A 120 -8.68 -13.19 11.83
N THR A 121 -9.74 -12.64 12.41
CA THR A 121 -10.02 -12.82 13.86
C THR A 121 -10.50 -14.21 14.25
N GLU A 122 -11.11 -14.98 13.33
CA GLU A 122 -11.61 -16.33 13.67
C GLU A 122 -10.47 -17.28 14.05
N GLY A 123 -9.38 -17.27 13.28
CA GLY A 123 -8.22 -18.13 13.55
C GLY A 123 -7.54 -17.82 14.88
N VAL A 124 -7.46 -16.54 15.23
CA VAL A 124 -6.90 -16.06 16.50
C VAL A 124 -7.81 -16.45 17.67
N GLU A 125 -9.12 -16.25 17.56
CA GLU A 125 -10.10 -16.65 18.60
C GLU A 125 -10.10 -18.18 18.84
N LYS A 126 -9.89 -18.97 17.79
CA LYS A 126 -9.75 -20.43 17.88
C LYS A 126 -8.42 -20.87 18.53
N GLY A 127 -7.49 -19.95 18.78
CA GLY A 127 -6.19 -20.25 19.36
C GLY A 127 -5.30 -21.12 18.46
N ILE A 128 -5.41 -20.95 17.13
CA ILE A 128 -4.55 -21.67 16.19
C ILE A 128 -3.10 -21.25 16.43
N LYS A 129 -2.23 -22.23 16.73
CA LYS A 129 -0.85 -21.98 17.18
C LYS A 129 0.03 -21.19 16.21
N SER A 130 -0.29 -21.21 14.92
CA SER A 130 0.45 -20.46 13.90
C SER A 130 0.11 -18.98 13.89
N TYR A 131 -0.93 -18.53 14.60
CA TYR A 131 -1.30 -17.13 14.72
C TYR A 131 -0.81 -16.50 16.01
N LEU A 132 -0.74 -15.17 16.01
CA LEU A 132 -0.52 -14.36 17.18
C LEU A 132 -1.60 -14.61 18.24
N THR A 133 -1.23 -14.48 19.51
CA THR A 133 -2.17 -14.39 20.62
C THR A 133 -2.58 -12.94 20.88
N TRP A 134 -3.74 -12.74 21.50
CA TRP A 134 -4.16 -11.39 21.93
C TRP A 134 -3.18 -10.72 22.90
N GLU A 135 -2.46 -11.50 23.71
CA GLU A 135 -1.43 -10.98 24.62
C GLU A 135 -0.22 -10.45 23.86
N GLN A 136 0.28 -11.21 22.88
CA GLN A 136 1.35 -10.76 21.98
C GLN A 136 0.95 -9.48 21.26
N MET A 137 -0.28 -9.39 20.75
CA MET A 137 -0.77 -8.19 20.08
C MET A 137 -0.79 -6.97 21.02
N ARG A 138 -1.23 -7.12 22.27
CA ARG A 138 -1.20 -6.03 23.27
C ARG A 138 0.21 -5.56 23.58
N GLU A 139 1.18 -6.47 23.67
CA GLU A 139 2.58 -6.08 23.83
C GLU A 139 3.08 -5.26 22.62
N MET A 140 2.77 -5.72 21.41
CA MET A 140 3.18 -5.05 20.17
C MET A 140 2.58 -3.64 20.03
N GLN A 141 1.34 -3.40 20.52
CA GLN A 141 0.74 -2.06 20.53
C GLN A 141 1.62 -1.04 21.30
N GLY A 142 2.25 -1.47 22.40
CA GLY A 142 3.15 -0.63 23.19
C GLY A 142 4.40 -0.15 22.45
N ALA A 143 4.69 -0.73 21.28
CA ALA A 143 5.84 -0.42 20.45
C ALA A 143 5.44 0.10 19.05
N GLY A 144 4.18 0.55 18.88
CA GLY A 144 3.73 1.24 17.66
C GLY A 144 3.04 0.34 16.63
N ALA A 145 2.71 -0.90 16.97
CA ALA A 145 1.89 -1.76 16.11
C ALA A 145 0.41 -1.33 16.15
N VAL A 146 -0.21 -1.27 14.97
CA VAL A 146 -1.67 -1.09 14.81
C VAL A 146 -2.27 -2.39 14.29
N PHE A 147 -3.41 -2.80 14.85
CA PHE A 147 -4.14 -3.98 14.40
C PHE A 147 -5.44 -3.58 13.70
N ALA A 148 -5.62 -4.09 12.49
CA ALA A 148 -6.71 -3.75 11.58
C ALA A 148 -7.42 -5.02 11.10
N SER A 149 -8.61 -4.89 10.51
CA SER A 149 -9.42 -6.06 10.13
C SER A 149 -8.93 -6.70 8.83
N HIS A 150 -8.77 -8.03 8.85
CA HIS A 150 -8.64 -8.87 7.66
C HIS A 150 -9.86 -9.78 7.48
N SER A 151 -11.04 -9.24 7.79
CA SER A 151 -12.29 -10.00 7.94
C SER A 151 -12.28 -10.91 9.18
N HIS A 152 -13.41 -11.55 9.50
CA HIS A 152 -13.45 -12.54 10.58
C HIS A 152 -13.07 -13.92 10.05
N SER A 153 -13.76 -14.41 9.03
CA SER A 153 -13.56 -15.76 8.49
C SER A 153 -12.34 -15.93 7.58
N HIS A 154 -11.79 -14.84 7.04
CA HIS A 154 -10.73 -14.87 6.02
C HIS A 154 -11.15 -15.58 4.71
N ASP A 155 -12.45 -15.54 4.38
CA ASP A 155 -12.98 -16.12 3.15
C ASP A 155 -12.77 -15.22 1.93
N TYR A 156 -12.97 -15.80 0.74
CA TYR A 156 -13.11 -15.06 -0.51
C TYR A 156 -14.42 -14.24 -0.50
N LEU A 157 -14.37 -13.01 0.02
CA LEU A 157 -15.56 -12.19 0.27
C LEU A 157 -16.37 -11.85 -0.98
N ILE A 158 -15.76 -11.85 -2.17
CA ILE A 158 -16.47 -11.63 -3.44
C ILE A 158 -17.34 -12.82 -3.87
N ARG A 159 -17.10 -14.02 -3.31
CA ARG A 159 -17.81 -15.23 -3.70
C ARG A 159 -19.14 -15.34 -2.98
N ARG A 160 -20.17 -15.63 -3.75
CA ARG A 160 -21.49 -16.01 -3.23
C ARG A 160 -21.53 -17.50 -2.91
N GLN A 161 -22.28 -17.84 -1.87
CA GLN A 161 -22.60 -19.23 -1.56
C GLN A 161 -23.65 -19.78 -2.55
N PRO A 162 -23.74 -21.10 -2.77
CA PRO A 162 -24.76 -21.68 -3.64
C PRO A 162 -26.18 -21.28 -3.22
N GLY A 163 -26.92 -20.63 -4.13
CA GLY A 163 -28.28 -20.16 -3.86
C GLY A 163 -28.39 -18.86 -3.05
N GLU A 164 -27.27 -18.21 -2.73
CA GLU A 164 -27.25 -16.95 -1.99
C GLU A 164 -27.72 -15.77 -2.88
N THR A 165 -28.70 -15.02 -2.40
CA THR A 165 -29.14 -13.76 -3.05
C THR A 165 -28.10 -12.66 -2.83
N GLU A 166 -28.15 -11.59 -3.62
CA GLU A 166 -27.25 -10.44 -3.41
C GLU A 166 -27.42 -9.83 -2.02
N ASP A 167 -28.65 -9.65 -1.53
CA ASP A 167 -28.91 -9.09 -0.20
C ASP A 167 -28.35 -9.99 0.92
N ALA A 168 -28.53 -11.31 0.81
CA ALA A 168 -27.99 -12.26 1.78
C ALA A 168 -26.45 -12.26 1.78
N TRP A 169 -25.83 -12.14 0.60
CA TRP A 169 -24.38 -11.99 0.47
C TRP A 169 -23.88 -10.69 1.12
N ILE A 170 -24.54 -9.56 0.85
CA ILE A 170 -24.22 -8.26 1.47
C ILE A 170 -24.30 -8.37 3.00
N ASP A 171 -25.39 -8.91 3.53
CA ASP A 171 -25.59 -9.06 4.97
C ASP A 171 -24.53 -9.97 5.59
N ARG A 172 -24.20 -11.10 4.95
CA ARG A 172 -23.16 -12.02 5.44
C ARG A 172 -21.80 -11.32 5.49
N VAL A 173 -21.43 -10.61 4.44
CA VAL A 173 -20.14 -9.90 4.36
C VAL A 173 -20.05 -8.78 5.38
N ILE A 174 -21.10 -7.97 5.54
CA ILE A 174 -21.15 -6.92 6.57
C ILE A 174 -20.97 -7.54 7.96
N ASN A 175 -21.73 -8.60 8.26
CA ASN A 175 -21.64 -9.29 9.55
C ASN A 175 -20.26 -9.87 9.81
N ASP A 176 -19.57 -10.42 8.80
CA ASP A 176 -18.21 -10.93 8.92
C ASP A 176 -17.21 -9.80 9.29
N ILE A 177 -17.28 -8.68 8.58
CA ILE A 177 -16.40 -7.52 8.81
C ILE A 177 -16.68 -6.90 10.18
N ASP A 178 -17.95 -6.66 10.52
CA ASP A 178 -18.35 -6.05 11.79
C ASP A 178 -17.97 -6.94 12.99
N LYS A 179 -18.11 -8.27 12.85
CA LYS A 179 -17.66 -9.20 13.88
C LYS A 179 -16.16 -9.06 14.14
N SER A 180 -15.36 -8.96 13.07
CA SER A 180 -13.92 -8.76 13.19
C SER A 180 -13.57 -7.44 13.88
N LEU A 181 -14.22 -6.33 13.48
CA LEU A 181 -14.02 -5.02 14.11
C LEU A 181 -14.42 -5.01 15.59
N ASN A 182 -15.53 -5.66 15.95
CA ASN A 182 -15.98 -5.76 17.34
C ASN A 182 -15.01 -6.57 18.21
N ILE A 183 -14.50 -7.70 17.70
CA ILE A 183 -13.49 -8.50 18.40
C ILE A 183 -12.21 -7.69 18.60
N LEU A 184 -11.70 -7.02 17.56
CA LEU A 184 -10.50 -6.19 17.68
C LEU A 184 -10.68 -5.09 18.73
N LYS A 185 -11.83 -4.41 18.71
CA LYS A 185 -12.17 -3.38 19.70
C LYS A 185 -12.23 -3.94 21.12
N GLU A 186 -12.86 -5.11 21.31
CA GLU A 186 -12.95 -5.76 22.62
C GLU A 186 -11.57 -6.18 23.15
N LYS A 187 -10.75 -6.83 22.32
CA LYS A 187 -9.49 -7.46 22.75
C LYS A 187 -8.32 -6.48 22.86
N LEU A 188 -8.33 -5.41 22.05
CA LEU A 188 -7.22 -4.46 21.88
C LEU A 188 -7.60 -3.00 22.18
N GLY A 189 -8.83 -2.77 22.65
CA GLY A 189 -9.34 -1.45 23.08
C GLY A 189 -9.74 -0.50 21.94
N SER A 190 -9.36 -0.80 20.70
CA SER A 190 -9.75 -0.03 19.52
C SER A 190 -9.74 -0.91 18.27
N ALA A 191 -10.51 -0.50 17.26
CA ALA A 191 -10.44 -1.09 15.93
C ALA A 191 -10.09 0.02 14.93
N SER A 192 -8.98 -0.17 14.22
CA SER A 192 -8.57 0.73 13.14
C SER A 192 -9.63 0.75 12.03
N LYS A 193 -9.79 1.88 11.34
CA LYS A 193 -10.65 2.00 10.15
C LYS A 193 -9.99 1.47 8.87
N LEU A 194 -8.88 0.76 8.99
CA LEU A 194 -8.20 0.11 7.88
C LEU A 194 -8.74 -1.32 7.71
N PHE A 195 -8.84 -1.76 6.46
CA PHE A 195 -9.31 -3.10 6.11
C PHE A 195 -8.50 -3.65 4.93
N ALA A 196 -7.94 -4.84 5.06
CA ALA A 196 -7.33 -5.55 3.92
C ALA A 196 -8.31 -6.61 3.41
N TYR A 197 -8.51 -6.65 2.09
CA TYR A 197 -9.31 -7.70 1.45
C TYR A 197 -8.57 -9.04 1.55
N PRO A 198 -9.17 -10.11 2.11
CA PRO A 198 -8.62 -11.46 1.99
C PRO A 198 -8.31 -11.76 0.52
N TYR A 199 -7.14 -12.32 0.25
CA TYR A 199 -6.63 -12.61 -1.11
C TYR A 199 -6.49 -11.37 -2.03
N GLY A 200 -6.67 -10.15 -1.49
CA GLY A 200 -6.64 -8.91 -2.25
C GLY A 200 -7.79 -8.73 -3.24
N GLU A 201 -8.85 -9.53 -3.14
CA GLU A 201 -9.94 -9.58 -4.10
C GLU A 201 -11.09 -8.66 -3.70
N TYR A 202 -11.60 -7.91 -4.67
CA TYR A 202 -12.74 -7.01 -4.49
C TYR A 202 -13.52 -6.84 -5.80
N ASN A 203 -14.80 -6.53 -5.67
CA ASN A 203 -15.69 -6.10 -6.76
C ASN A 203 -16.30 -4.73 -6.43
N ILE A 204 -17.12 -4.15 -7.32
CA ILE A 204 -17.73 -2.84 -7.06
C ILE A 204 -18.65 -2.87 -5.82
N SER A 205 -19.49 -3.88 -5.66
CA SER A 205 -20.41 -4.01 -4.51
C SER A 205 -19.66 -4.07 -3.17
N LEU A 206 -18.59 -4.86 -3.09
CA LEU A 206 -17.77 -4.99 -1.89
C LEU A 206 -17.06 -3.67 -1.56
N LYS A 207 -16.58 -2.92 -2.56
CA LYS A 207 -16.05 -1.57 -2.32
C LYS A 207 -17.11 -0.63 -1.77
N GLN A 208 -18.38 -0.75 -2.18
CA GLN A 208 -19.47 0.04 -1.61
C GLN A 208 -19.74 -0.32 -0.14
N ILE A 209 -19.68 -1.61 0.22
CA ILE A 209 -19.76 -2.06 1.61
C ILE A 209 -18.62 -1.44 2.45
N ILE A 210 -17.37 -1.51 1.97
CA ILE A 210 -16.23 -0.90 2.69
C ILE A 210 -16.43 0.60 2.91
N ARG A 211 -16.98 1.32 1.92
CA ARG A 211 -17.30 2.75 2.06
C ARG A 211 -18.43 3.01 3.06
N SER A 212 -19.51 2.21 3.03
CA SER A 212 -20.66 2.41 3.93
C SER A 212 -20.29 2.16 5.39
N LEU A 213 -19.36 1.24 5.65
CA LEU A 213 -18.78 0.99 6.98
C LEU A 213 -17.75 2.06 7.40
N GLY A 214 -17.45 3.04 6.54
CA GLY A 214 -16.47 4.10 6.82
C GLY A 214 -15.02 3.62 6.88
N LEU A 215 -14.73 2.49 6.23
CA LEU A 215 -13.41 1.86 6.21
C LEU A 215 -12.57 2.36 5.02
N THR A 216 -11.26 2.12 5.10
CA THR A 216 -10.30 2.25 4.00
C THR A 216 -9.84 0.86 3.60
N GLY A 217 -10.11 0.48 2.34
CA GLY A 217 -9.82 -0.85 1.83
C GLY A 217 -8.45 -0.94 1.16
N PHE A 218 -7.74 -2.06 1.34
CA PHE A 218 -6.45 -2.35 0.75
C PHE A 218 -6.48 -3.66 -0.04
N GLY A 219 -6.16 -3.57 -1.33
CA GLY A 219 -6.01 -4.74 -2.18
C GLY A 219 -4.57 -5.25 -2.21
N GLN A 220 -4.26 -6.08 -3.21
CA GLN A 220 -2.91 -6.60 -3.44
C GLN A 220 -2.29 -6.09 -4.76
N GLN A 221 -3.00 -5.26 -5.53
CA GLN A 221 -2.51 -4.66 -6.77
C GLN A 221 -1.39 -3.67 -6.48
N SER A 222 -0.34 -3.68 -7.31
CA SER A 222 0.89 -2.91 -7.10
C SER A 222 0.72 -1.44 -7.47
N GLY A 223 1.25 -0.53 -6.66
CA GLY A 223 1.24 0.91 -6.93
C GLY A 223 1.46 1.76 -5.69
N GLY A 224 1.84 3.02 -5.89
CA GLY A 224 1.82 4.03 -4.83
C GLY A 224 0.40 4.50 -4.51
N ILE A 225 0.19 5.02 -3.31
CA ILE A 225 -1.06 5.65 -2.87
C ILE A 225 -0.92 7.16 -2.87
N TRP A 226 -1.96 7.88 -3.26
CA TRP A 226 -2.03 9.34 -3.28
C TRP A 226 -3.46 9.82 -3.08
N TYR A 227 -3.67 11.13 -2.97
CA TYR A 227 -4.99 11.72 -2.70
C TYR A 227 -6.05 11.38 -3.77
N GLY A 228 -5.65 11.07 -5.01
CA GLY A 228 -6.55 10.67 -6.10
C GLY A 228 -6.85 9.17 -6.17
N SER A 229 -6.32 8.36 -5.25
CA SER A 229 -6.55 6.91 -5.22
C SER A 229 -7.98 6.55 -4.79
N ASP A 230 -8.49 5.40 -5.22
CA ASP A 230 -9.73 4.84 -4.66
C ASP A 230 -9.47 4.31 -3.24
N PHE A 231 -9.88 5.07 -2.22
CA PHE A 231 -9.70 4.69 -0.81
C PHE A 231 -10.47 3.44 -0.38
N ALA A 232 -11.36 2.92 -1.23
CA ALA A 232 -11.95 1.61 -1.00
C ALA A 232 -11.05 0.48 -1.53
N ALA A 233 -10.03 0.75 -2.35
CA ALA A 233 -9.13 -0.27 -2.88
C ALA A 233 -7.73 0.31 -3.14
N LEU A 234 -7.05 0.70 -2.06
CA LEU A 234 -5.69 1.20 -2.13
C LEU A 234 -4.69 0.07 -2.51
N PRO A 235 -3.75 0.34 -3.42
CA PRO A 235 -2.71 -0.61 -3.79
C PRO A 235 -1.68 -0.85 -2.67
N ARG A 236 -1.03 -2.01 -2.73
CA ARG A 236 0.10 -2.41 -1.90
C ARG A 236 1.11 -3.18 -2.74
N PHE A 237 2.37 -3.17 -2.34
CA PHE A 237 3.42 -3.96 -2.98
C PHE A 237 3.70 -5.23 -2.16
N PRO A 238 3.40 -6.43 -2.70
CA PRO A 238 3.77 -7.68 -2.05
C PRO A 238 5.29 -7.87 -1.99
N MET A 239 5.78 -8.25 -0.81
CA MET A 239 7.17 -8.60 -0.51
C MET A 239 7.25 -10.09 -0.14
N ALA A 240 7.27 -10.95 -1.15
CA ALA A 240 7.39 -12.39 -0.97
C ALA A 240 8.17 -13.04 -2.11
N ALA A 241 8.92 -14.10 -1.82
CA ALA A 241 9.80 -14.79 -2.76
C ALA A 241 10.63 -13.81 -3.63
N ASN A 242 10.67 -14.04 -4.94
CA ASN A 242 11.42 -13.21 -5.90
C ASN A 242 10.97 -11.74 -5.91
N PHE A 243 9.77 -11.43 -5.41
CA PHE A 243 9.29 -10.06 -5.32
C PHE A 243 9.88 -9.30 -4.13
N ALA A 244 10.57 -9.97 -3.21
CA ALA A 244 11.27 -9.39 -2.07
C ALA A 244 12.76 -9.12 -2.33
N GLU A 245 13.31 -9.53 -3.49
CA GLU A 245 14.70 -9.24 -3.85
C GLU A 245 14.97 -7.73 -3.88
N MET A 246 16.22 -7.34 -3.56
CA MET A 246 16.55 -5.93 -3.33
C MET A 246 16.35 -5.04 -4.55
N ASP A 247 16.60 -5.52 -5.77
CA ASP A 247 16.35 -4.76 -7.00
C ASP A 247 14.85 -4.44 -7.18
N GLN A 248 14.00 -5.43 -6.90
CA GLN A 248 12.55 -5.28 -6.92
C GLN A 248 12.08 -4.37 -5.79
N PHE A 249 12.59 -4.57 -4.58
CA PHE A 249 12.27 -3.73 -3.42
C PHE A 249 12.57 -2.26 -3.70
N ILE A 250 13.80 -1.95 -4.13
CA ILE A 250 14.27 -0.58 -4.45
C ILE A 250 13.37 0.05 -5.51
N THR A 251 13.05 -0.69 -6.58
CA THR A 251 12.16 -0.21 -7.64
C THR A 251 10.78 0.16 -7.09
N LYS A 252 10.22 -0.66 -6.21
CA LYS A 252 8.89 -0.47 -5.63
C LYS A 252 8.85 0.70 -4.64
N VAL A 253 9.80 0.80 -3.72
CA VAL A 253 9.83 1.92 -2.74
C VAL A 253 10.17 3.27 -3.38
N ARG A 254 10.74 3.28 -4.59
CA ARG A 254 10.98 4.51 -5.38
C ARG A 254 9.83 4.86 -6.32
N SER A 255 8.84 3.98 -6.45
CA SER A 255 7.72 4.18 -7.38
C SER A 255 6.85 5.38 -7.01
N MET A 256 6.18 5.93 -8.02
CA MET A 256 5.19 7.00 -7.89
C MET A 256 3.84 6.48 -8.41
N PRO A 257 2.71 6.97 -7.90
CA PRO A 257 1.40 6.60 -8.44
C PRO A 257 1.20 7.22 -9.82
N LEU A 258 0.89 6.41 -10.84
CA LEU A 258 0.43 6.96 -12.12
C LEU A 258 -0.88 7.74 -11.87
N PRO A 259 -1.04 8.97 -12.39
CA PRO A 259 -2.17 9.85 -12.04
C PRO A 259 -3.43 9.46 -12.82
N VAL A 260 -3.92 8.24 -12.59
CA VAL A 260 -5.15 7.70 -13.17
C VAL A 260 -6.34 8.37 -12.50
N ILE A 261 -7.19 9.02 -13.29
CA ILE A 261 -8.41 9.71 -12.82
C ILE A 261 -9.71 9.02 -13.26
N SER A 262 -9.64 8.11 -14.24
CA SER A 262 -10.76 7.25 -14.64
C SER A 262 -10.26 5.88 -15.11
N VAL A 263 -11.10 4.86 -14.90
CA VAL A 263 -10.83 3.45 -15.20
C VAL A 263 -12.09 2.82 -15.78
N GLU A 264 -11.99 2.25 -16.99
CA GLU A 264 -13.12 1.60 -17.67
C GLU A 264 -12.71 0.28 -18.33
N PRO A 265 -13.37 -0.86 -18.03
CA PRO A 265 -14.34 -1.01 -16.95
C PRO A 265 -13.67 -0.91 -15.58
N GLY A 266 -14.41 -0.42 -14.59
CA GLY A 266 -13.92 -0.31 -13.20
C GLY A 266 -14.18 -1.55 -12.34
N GLU A 267 -14.88 -2.56 -12.88
CA GLU A 267 -15.23 -3.82 -12.21
C GLU A 267 -14.11 -4.86 -12.40
N PRO A 268 -13.39 -5.25 -11.33
CA PRO A 268 -12.33 -6.26 -11.43
C PRO A 268 -12.85 -7.66 -11.78
N VAL A 269 -14.08 -8.02 -11.39
CA VAL A 269 -14.63 -9.36 -11.64
C VAL A 269 -15.25 -9.43 -13.03
N LEU A 270 -14.67 -10.29 -13.87
CA LEU A 270 -15.04 -10.40 -15.27
C LEU A 270 -16.24 -11.33 -15.46
N PRO A 271 -17.20 -10.96 -16.33
CA PRO A 271 -18.18 -11.92 -16.83
C PRO A 271 -17.49 -13.14 -17.47
N HIS A 272 -18.10 -14.32 -17.37
CA HIS A 272 -17.48 -15.58 -17.80
C HIS A 272 -17.04 -15.60 -19.28
N ASP A 273 -17.77 -14.89 -20.15
CA ASP A 273 -17.51 -14.77 -21.59
C ASP A 273 -16.45 -13.71 -21.95
N VAL A 274 -16.02 -12.89 -20.98
CA VAL A 274 -14.97 -11.89 -21.20
C VAL A 274 -13.58 -12.51 -20.92
N LEU A 275 -12.92 -12.93 -21.99
CA LEU A 275 -11.61 -13.59 -21.93
C LEU A 275 -10.43 -12.63 -22.14
N LYS A 276 -10.66 -11.53 -22.87
CA LYS A 276 -9.66 -10.51 -23.23
C LYS A 276 -10.16 -9.11 -22.84
N PRO A 277 -10.19 -8.77 -21.53
CA PRO A 277 -10.73 -7.49 -21.10
C PRO A 277 -9.85 -6.35 -21.60
N VAL A 278 -10.47 -5.38 -22.27
CA VAL A 278 -9.84 -4.13 -22.69
C VAL A 278 -9.97 -3.13 -21.55
N LEU A 279 -8.84 -2.57 -21.11
CA LEU A 279 -8.82 -1.54 -20.07
C LEU A 279 -8.61 -0.18 -20.71
N ARG A 280 -9.42 0.81 -20.35
CA ARG A 280 -9.21 2.22 -20.67
C ARG A 280 -8.90 2.98 -19.42
N LEU A 281 -7.85 3.80 -19.48
CA LEU A 281 -7.47 4.70 -18.41
C LEU A 281 -7.52 6.13 -18.95
N THR A 282 -7.97 7.05 -18.10
CA THR A 282 -7.76 8.48 -18.30
C THR A 282 -6.70 8.93 -17.32
N LEU A 283 -5.60 9.46 -17.83
CA LEU A 283 -4.48 9.97 -17.04
C LEU A 283 -4.57 11.50 -16.95
N ALA A 284 -4.50 12.04 -15.75
CA ALA A 284 -4.31 13.47 -15.58
C ALA A 284 -2.91 13.91 -16.09
N PRO A 285 -2.70 15.21 -16.36
CA PRO A 285 -1.37 15.75 -16.57
C PRO A 285 -0.46 15.45 -15.37
N GLY A 286 0.82 15.21 -15.63
CA GLY A 286 1.81 14.95 -14.58
C GLY A 286 3.21 14.84 -15.15
N ASP A 287 4.17 14.48 -14.30
CA ASP A 287 5.59 14.40 -14.66
C ASP A 287 6.05 13.05 -15.18
N TYR A 288 5.13 12.24 -15.70
CA TYR A 288 5.44 11.04 -16.48
C TYR A 288 5.73 11.39 -17.95
N LEU A 289 6.53 10.57 -18.62
CA LEU A 289 6.76 10.62 -20.06
C LEU A 289 5.73 9.74 -20.78
N PRO A 290 4.76 10.31 -21.53
CA PRO A 290 3.68 9.54 -22.17
C PRO A 290 4.18 8.44 -23.11
N ASP A 291 5.24 8.70 -23.87
CA ASP A 291 5.80 7.73 -24.83
C ASP A 291 6.53 6.56 -24.17
N SER A 292 6.80 6.65 -22.87
CA SER A 292 7.39 5.55 -22.10
C SER A 292 6.35 4.62 -21.48
N LEU A 293 5.05 4.97 -21.56
CA LEU A 293 3.98 4.19 -20.95
C LEU A 293 3.96 2.77 -21.54
N THR A 294 4.23 1.79 -20.68
CA THR A 294 4.26 0.38 -21.04
C THR A 294 3.44 -0.40 -20.04
N CYS A 295 2.62 -1.35 -20.52
CA CYS A 295 1.83 -2.21 -19.66
C CYS A 295 2.24 -3.68 -19.82
N TYR A 296 2.07 -4.44 -18.75
CA TYR A 296 2.45 -5.83 -18.63
C TYR A 296 1.31 -6.66 -18.03
N SER A 297 1.16 -7.89 -18.49
CA SER A 297 0.35 -8.93 -17.85
C SER A 297 1.23 -10.11 -17.47
N GLY A 298 1.04 -10.68 -16.29
CA GLY A 298 1.95 -11.68 -15.71
C GLY A 298 2.21 -12.88 -16.62
N GLU A 299 1.21 -13.33 -17.37
CA GLU A 299 1.32 -14.48 -18.28
C GLU A 299 1.84 -14.12 -19.67
N GLN A 300 1.85 -12.83 -20.01
CA GLN A 300 2.01 -12.35 -21.40
C GLN A 300 3.25 -11.46 -21.56
N GLY A 301 3.90 -11.07 -20.46
CA GLY A 301 4.89 -10.00 -20.49
C GLY A 301 4.25 -8.70 -20.94
N ARG A 302 4.87 -8.01 -21.90
CA ARG A 302 4.39 -6.73 -22.42
C ARG A 302 3.11 -6.89 -23.24
N ILE A 303 2.09 -6.09 -22.92
CA ILE A 303 0.79 -6.05 -23.63
C ILE A 303 0.61 -4.74 -24.39
N ASN A 304 -0.38 -4.69 -25.29
CA ASN A 304 -0.58 -3.56 -26.20
C ASN A 304 -1.13 -2.34 -25.47
N VAL A 305 -0.55 -1.18 -25.78
CA VAL A 305 -0.96 0.13 -25.26
C VAL A 305 -1.19 1.06 -26.44
N ARG A 306 -2.37 1.67 -26.52
CA ARG A 306 -2.78 2.57 -27.60
C ARG A 306 -3.34 3.86 -27.00
N TRP A 307 -2.72 4.98 -27.30
CA TRP A 307 -3.30 6.29 -27.01
C TRP A 307 -4.49 6.54 -27.93
N LEU A 308 -5.69 6.71 -27.35
CA LEU A 308 -6.90 7.07 -28.09
C LEU A 308 -7.00 8.59 -28.26
N ASP A 309 -6.59 9.35 -27.25
CA ASP A 309 -6.54 10.80 -27.24
C ASP A 309 -5.41 11.24 -26.30
N ARG A 310 -4.29 11.72 -26.86
CA ARG A 310 -3.11 12.11 -26.07
C ARG A 310 -3.35 13.40 -25.28
N ASP A 311 -4.10 14.34 -25.84
CA ASP A 311 -4.38 15.62 -25.21
C ASP A 311 -5.29 15.45 -24.00
N LYS A 312 -6.22 14.48 -24.06
CA LYS A 312 -7.09 14.10 -22.94
C LYS A 312 -6.52 12.99 -22.05
N GLY A 313 -5.33 12.48 -22.33
CA GLY A 313 -4.70 11.41 -21.54
C GLY A 313 -5.41 10.05 -21.61
N ILE A 314 -6.18 9.77 -22.67
CA ILE A 314 -6.97 8.54 -22.80
C ILE A 314 -6.13 7.46 -23.47
N VAL A 315 -5.91 6.37 -22.74
CA VAL A 315 -5.14 5.21 -23.19
C VAL A 315 -5.96 3.94 -23.08
N GLU A 316 -5.83 3.08 -24.08
CA GLU A 316 -6.43 1.75 -24.14
C GLU A 316 -5.33 0.69 -24.03
N ILE A 317 -5.56 -0.31 -23.19
CA ILE A 317 -4.67 -1.43 -22.93
C ILE A 317 -5.39 -2.70 -23.35
N VAL A 318 -4.76 -3.48 -24.21
CA VAL A 318 -5.34 -4.68 -24.82
C VAL A 318 -4.41 -5.87 -24.58
N PRO A 319 -4.89 -6.98 -23.99
CA PRO A 319 -4.05 -8.16 -23.80
C PRO A 319 -3.76 -8.84 -25.14
N ASN A 320 -2.62 -9.50 -25.24
CA ASN A 320 -2.21 -10.25 -26.44
C ASN A 320 -3.00 -11.57 -26.55
N GLN A 321 -3.23 -12.23 -25.41
CA GLN A 321 -3.93 -13.50 -25.28
C GLN A 321 -5.02 -13.44 -24.20
N GLU A 322 -5.82 -14.50 -24.12
CA GLU A 322 -6.82 -14.64 -23.07
C GLU A 322 -6.16 -14.68 -21.69
N LEU A 323 -6.82 -14.09 -20.70
CA LEU A 323 -6.38 -14.24 -19.30
C LEU A 323 -6.76 -15.63 -18.81
N SER A 324 -5.92 -16.26 -17.99
CA SER A 324 -6.29 -17.49 -17.29
C SER A 324 -7.41 -17.27 -16.25
N LYS A 325 -7.96 -18.37 -15.73
CA LYS A 325 -8.85 -18.32 -14.57
C LYS A 325 -8.08 -17.88 -13.32
N GLY A 326 -8.76 -17.17 -12.43
CA GLY A 326 -8.21 -16.60 -11.21
C GLY A 326 -7.80 -15.13 -11.40
N ARG A 327 -6.80 -14.73 -10.60
CA ARG A 327 -6.33 -13.33 -10.53
C ARG A 327 -5.32 -13.05 -11.63
N SER A 328 -5.56 -11.99 -12.38
CA SER A 328 -4.64 -11.42 -13.37
C SER A 328 -4.46 -9.93 -13.11
N ARG A 329 -3.42 -9.32 -13.67
CA ARG A 329 -3.16 -7.88 -13.50
C ARG A 329 -2.64 -7.23 -14.77
N TYR A 330 -3.06 -6.01 -15.02
CA TYR A 330 -2.38 -5.11 -15.94
C TYR A 330 -1.54 -4.12 -15.13
N ASN A 331 -0.22 -4.29 -15.16
CA ASN A 331 0.74 -3.39 -14.52
C ASN A 331 1.26 -2.41 -15.56
N CYS A 332 0.95 -1.13 -15.41
CA CYS A 332 1.38 -0.06 -16.30
C CYS A 332 2.43 0.81 -15.61
N THR A 333 3.54 1.04 -16.28
CA THR A 333 4.62 1.91 -15.80
C THR A 333 4.99 2.96 -16.84
N ALA A 334 5.41 4.13 -16.35
CA ALA A 334 5.94 5.21 -17.19
C ALA A 334 7.12 5.87 -16.48
N ARG A 335 8.16 6.27 -17.22
CA ARG A 335 9.33 6.96 -16.66
C ARG A 335 8.95 8.37 -16.22
N HIS A 336 9.57 8.83 -15.14
CA HIS A 336 9.55 10.24 -14.78
C HIS A 336 10.33 11.08 -15.80
N LYS A 337 9.91 12.32 -16.05
CA LYS A 337 10.54 13.22 -17.02
C LYS A 337 11.98 13.60 -16.67
N LYS A 338 12.30 13.64 -15.37
CA LYS A 338 13.57 14.21 -14.87
C LYS A 338 14.32 13.31 -13.88
N GLU A 339 13.64 12.33 -13.29
CA GLU A 339 14.20 11.53 -12.19
C GLU A 339 14.30 10.08 -12.65
N ASP A 340 15.26 9.33 -12.10
CA ASP A 340 15.36 7.90 -12.35
C ASP A 340 14.37 7.13 -11.44
N ARG A 341 13.09 7.29 -11.79
CA ARG A 341 11.92 6.74 -11.10
C ARG A 341 10.82 6.41 -12.10
N TYR A 342 9.90 5.56 -11.66
CA TYR A 342 8.77 5.12 -12.46
C TYR A 342 7.46 5.45 -11.77
N PHE A 343 6.52 5.95 -12.57
CA PHE A 343 5.11 5.92 -12.24
C PHE A 343 4.59 4.49 -12.42
N TRP A 344 3.68 4.06 -11.54
CA TRP A 344 3.14 2.71 -11.49
C TRP A 344 1.64 2.74 -11.24
N TYR A 345 0.90 1.95 -11.99
CA TYR A 345 -0.49 1.60 -11.71
C TYR A 345 -0.73 0.13 -12.04
N SER A 346 -1.53 -0.55 -11.22
CA SER A 346 -1.95 -1.92 -11.47
C SER A 346 -3.46 -2.00 -11.40
N HIS A 347 -4.06 -2.60 -12.44
CA HIS A 347 -5.46 -3.00 -12.41
C HIS A 347 -5.58 -4.50 -12.15
N LEU A 348 -6.47 -4.89 -11.25
CA LEU A 348 -6.77 -6.29 -10.92
C LEU A 348 -7.90 -6.79 -11.83
N TRP A 349 -7.74 -8.00 -12.35
CA TRP A 349 -8.78 -8.77 -13.02
C TRP A 349 -9.00 -10.08 -12.28
N ILE A 350 -10.24 -10.53 -12.20
CA ILE A 350 -10.62 -11.80 -11.59
C ILE A 350 -11.53 -12.54 -12.56
N ARG A 351 -11.15 -13.76 -12.95
CA ARG A 351 -11.96 -14.68 -13.77
C ARG A 351 -12.34 -15.90 -12.94
N GLU A 352 -13.63 -16.19 -12.81
CA GLU A 352 -14.15 -17.38 -12.11
C GLU A 352 -14.20 -18.65 -13.00
#